data_AF-A0A1I3BMB3-F1
#
_entry.id   AF-A0A1I3BMB3-F1
#
_cell.length_a   1.000
_cell.length_b   1.000
_cell.length_c   1.000
_cell.angle_alpha   90.00
_cell.angle_beta   90.00
_cell.angle_gamma   90.00
#
_symmetry.space_group_name_H-M   'P 1'
#
loop_
_entity.id
_entity.type
_entity.pdbx_description
1 polymer ?
#
loop_
_entity_poly.entity_id
_entity_poly.type
_entity_poly.pdbx_seq_one_letter_code
_entity_poly.pdbx_strand_id
1 'polypeptide(L)'
;MSFTPAPWPRKLRSQEWYGGDSRDHIYHRSWMKNQGLPADLFDGRPVIGICNTWSELTPCNAHLRDLAQRVKNGIYEAGGLPLEFPVFSPGESSLRPSAMMYRNLAAMDVEEALRANPLDGVVLMVGCDKTTPALLMGAASVDIPAIAVTGGPMLNGWFRGERVGSGTALWQMSEAIKAGEMSREDFLEAEQAMSRSPGSCNTMGTASTMASMAEALGMALSGNAAIPAVDSRRRVMAQMTGRRIVQMVKDDLKPSDVLTRAAFENAIRCNGAIGGSTNAVIHLLALAGRAGVDLTLDDWDRLGREIPTIVNLMPSGKYLMEEFFYAGGLPVVLKRLGEAGLLNRDALTVSGETAWEQVKDARNWNEDVILPVEKALARSGGIAVLKGNLAPNGAVLKPSAASPHLMKHRGRAVVFEDIDHYKARIADEDLDIDESCVMVLKNCGPKGYPGMAEVGNMGLPPKVLRKGIKDMIRISDARMSGTAYGTVILHTTPEAAVGGPLAAVRDGDMIEVDVEARRLHLDVSDEELAQRLLAWAPACPPQSGYARLFHSHVEGADTGADFDFLKGKRGKAVPRDSH
;
A
#
# COMPACT_ATOMS: atom_id res chain seq x y z
N MET A 1 0.84 -8.44 -26.80
CA MET A 1 2.08 -8.74 -27.56
C MET A 1 2.97 -9.58 -26.67
N SER A 2 3.63 -10.60 -27.20
CA SER A 2 4.61 -11.39 -26.46
C SER A 2 5.90 -10.58 -26.24
N PHE A 3 6.43 -10.60 -25.02
CA PHE A 3 7.70 -9.96 -24.69
C PHE A 3 8.84 -10.56 -25.52
N THR A 4 9.72 -9.70 -26.04
CA THR A 4 10.89 -10.12 -26.83
C THR A 4 12.16 -9.72 -26.08
N PRO A 5 12.96 -10.68 -25.61
CA PRO A 5 14.21 -10.38 -24.90
C PRO A 5 15.19 -9.58 -25.77
N ALA A 6 15.90 -8.64 -25.15
CA ALA A 6 17.00 -7.92 -25.81
C ALA A 6 18.18 -8.87 -26.12
N PRO A 7 18.99 -8.59 -27.16
CA PRO A 7 20.22 -9.33 -27.42
C PRO A 7 21.21 -9.30 -26.24
N TRP A 8 21.92 -10.41 -26.05
CA TRP A 8 23.00 -10.56 -25.06
C TRP A 8 24.16 -11.36 -25.67
N PRO A 9 25.44 -10.92 -25.54
CA PRO A 9 25.91 -9.79 -24.74
C PRO A 9 25.65 -8.41 -25.37
N ARG A 10 25.57 -7.37 -24.54
CA ARG A 10 25.52 -5.95 -24.97
C ARG A 10 26.18 -5.04 -23.94
N LYS A 11 26.55 -3.81 -24.33
CA LYS A 11 26.99 -2.78 -23.38
C LYS A 11 25.82 -2.38 -22.47
N LEU A 12 25.97 -2.59 -21.17
CA LEU A 12 25.01 -2.14 -20.15
C LEU A 12 25.36 -0.72 -19.65
N ARG A 13 24.45 -0.07 -18.92
CA ARG A 13 24.64 1.32 -18.47
C ARG A 13 25.78 1.47 -17.45
N SER A 14 26.02 0.44 -16.64
CA SER A 14 27.15 0.40 -15.71
C SER A 14 28.52 0.51 -16.40
N GLN A 15 28.60 0.17 -17.69
CA GLN A 15 29.84 0.31 -18.46
C GLN A 15 30.21 1.76 -18.75
N GLU A 16 29.29 2.73 -18.65
CA GLU A 16 29.67 4.15 -18.70
C GLU A 16 30.51 4.59 -17.47
N TRP A 17 30.45 3.83 -16.37
CA TRP A 17 31.33 4.05 -15.21
C TRP A 17 32.53 3.10 -15.22
N TYR A 18 32.33 1.83 -15.57
CA TYR A 18 33.33 0.79 -15.31
C TYR A 18 34.08 0.29 -16.55
N GLY A 19 33.54 0.52 -17.75
CA GLY A 19 34.00 -0.08 -18.99
C GLY A 19 34.93 0.82 -19.81
N GLY A 20 36.23 0.54 -19.78
CA GLY A 20 37.24 1.24 -20.57
C GLY A 20 38.50 1.56 -19.77
N ASP A 21 39.32 2.49 -20.25
CA ASP A 21 40.63 2.83 -19.68
C ASP A 21 40.88 4.34 -19.56
N SER A 22 39.86 5.17 -19.78
CA SER A 22 39.90 6.60 -19.48
C SER A 22 40.17 6.85 -18.00
N ARG A 23 40.62 8.07 -17.69
CA ARG A 23 40.78 8.55 -16.31
C ARG A 23 39.52 8.29 -15.48
N ASP A 24 38.34 8.60 -16.02
CA ASP A 24 37.06 8.52 -15.31
C ASP A 24 36.65 7.06 -15.06
N HIS A 25 36.85 6.17 -16.04
CA HIS A 25 36.63 4.74 -15.84
C HIS A 25 37.56 4.14 -14.78
N ILE A 26 38.82 4.57 -14.75
CA ILE A 26 39.78 4.14 -13.72
C ILE A 26 39.36 4.68 -12.36
N TYR A 27 38.99 5.96 -12.25
CA TYR A 27 38.50 6.59 -11.02
C TYR A 27 37.31 5.81 -10.45
N HIS A 28 36.27 5.54 -11.22
CA HIS A 28 35.12 4.81 -10.71
C HIS A 28 35.46 3.38 -10.28
N ARG A 29 36.23 2.64 -11.11
CA ARG A 29 36.55 1.24 -10.83
C ARG A 29 37.53 1.06 -9.68
N SER A 30 38.58 1.89 -9.58
CA SER A 30 39.57 1.73 -8.52
C SER A 30 39.00 2.09 -7.15
N TRP A 31 38.05 3.02 -7.06
CA TRP A 31 37.36 3.33 -5.80
C TRP A 31 36.47 2.16 -5.37
N MET A 32 35.76 1.50 -6.28
CA MET A 32 35.00 0.30 -5.95
C MET A 32 35.89 -0.90 -5.54
N LYS A 33 37.10 -0.99 -6.11
CA LYS A 33 38.07 -2.05 -5.76
C LYS A 33 38.62 -1.95 -4.34
N ASN A 34 38.48 -0.81 -3.64
CA ASN A 34 38.93 -0.68 -2.25
C ASN A 34 38.21 -1.65 -1.28
N GLN A 35 37.07 -2.23 -1.71
CA GLN A 35 36.32 -3.24 -0.96
C GLN A 35 36.80 -4.68 -1.23
N GLY A 36 37.83 -4.87 -2.06
CA GLY A 36 38.35 -6.19 -2.42
C GLY A 36 37.60 -6.88 -3.56
N LEU A 37 36.92 -6.12 -4.43
CA LEU A 37 36.23 -6.66 -5.61
C LEU A 37 37.25 -7.04 -6.71
N PRO A 38 37.24 -8.29 -7.21
CA PRO A 38 38.05 -8.71 -8.36
C PRO A 38 37.80 -7.87 -9.63
N ALA A 39 38.82 -7.77 -10.49
CA ALA A 39 38.77 -6.92 -11.67
C ALA A 39 37.75 -7.38 -12.72
N ASP A 40 37.47 -8.68 -12.79
CA ASP A 40 36.52 -9.28 -13.72
C ASP A 40 35.06 -8.94 -13.37
N LEU A 41 34.75 -8.50 -12.14
CA LEU A 41 33.39 -8.07 -11.78
C LEU A 41 32.93 -6.80 -12.53
N PHE A 42 33.83 -6.14 -13.26
CA PHE A 42 33.61 -4.91 -14.02
C PHE A 42 33.64 -5.12 -15.54
N ASP A 43 33.60 -6.37 -16.00
CA ASP A 43 33.73 -6.81 -17.41
C ASP A 43 32.51 -6.53 -18.32
N GLY A 44 31.43 -5.99 -17.76
CA GLY A 44 30.16 -5.78 -18.46
C GLY A 44 29.04 -6.71 -18.02
N ARG A 45 29.27 -7.61 -17.05
CA ARG A 45 28.20 -8.36 -16.39
C ARG A 45 27.18 -7.42 -15.71
N PRO A 46 25.93 -7.87 -15.50
CA PRO A 46 24.92 -7.08 -14.80
C PRO A 46 25.35 -6.64 -13.40
N VAL A 47 25.35 -5.33 -13.15
CA VAL A 47 25.50 -4.76 -11.81
C VAL A 47 24.12 -4.58 -11.19
N ILE A 48 23.83 -5.30 -10.11
CA ILE A 48 22.51 -5.35 -9.49
C ILE A 48 22.50 -4.60 -8.17
N GLY A 49 21.65 -3.58 -8.10
CA GLY A 49 21.35 -2.87 -6.87
C GLY A 49 20.42 -3.69 -5.96
N ILE A 50 20.74 -3.79 -4.68
CA ILE A 50 19.84 -4.32 -3.66
C ILE A 50 19.38 -3.11 -2.84
N CYS A 51 18.22 -2.57 -3.22
CA CYS A 51 17.61 -1.39 -2.63
C CYS A 51 16.94 -1.77 -1.31
N ASN A 52 17.62 -1.50 -0.18
CA ASN A 52 17.25 -2.05 1.12
C ASN A 52 16.53 -1.04 2.01
N THR A 53 15.32 -1.38 2.43
CA THR A 53 14.51 -0.59 3.40
C THR A 53 14.64 -1.11 4.84
N TRP A 54 15.69 -1.87 5.14
CA TRP A 54 16.04 -2.22 6.51
C TRP A 54 16.35 -0.95 7.32
N SER A 55 15.82 -0.89 8.55
CA SER A 55 16.21 0.07 9.58
C SER A 55 15.78 -0.47 10.93
N GLU A 56 16.55 -0.19 11.98
CA GLU A 56 16.12 -0.46 13.35
C GLU A 56 14.89 0.38 13.74
N LEU A 57 14.67 1.52 13.06
CA LEU A 57 13.47 2.35 13.17
C LEU A 57 12.30 1.84 12.30
N THR A 58 12.46 0.72 11.61
CA THR A 58 11.40 0.09 10.81
C THR A 58 11.33 -1.40 11.15
N PRO A 59 10.78 -1.76 12.32
CA PRO A 59 10.84 -3.12 12.86
C PRO A 59 10.18 -4.17 11.96
N CYS A 60 9.19 -3.77 11.14
CA CYS A 60 8.59 -4.66 10.14
C CYS A 60 9.60 -5.22 9.13
N ASN A 61 10.70 -4.51 8.93
CA ASN A 61 11.75 -4.80 7.98
C ASN A 61 13.06 -5.24 8.66
N ALA A 62 13.04 -5.54 9.97
CA ALA A 62 14.25 -5.80 10.76
C ALA A 62 15.13 -6.95 10.21
N HIS A 63 14.51 -7.93 9.55
CA HIS A 63 15.19 -9.09 8.97
C HIS A 63 15.66 -8.89 7.52
N LEU A 64 15.41 -7.73 6.90
CA LEU A 64 15.76 -7.52 5.48
C LEU A 64 17.28 -7.59 5.19
N ARG A 65 18.16 -7.36 6.18
CA ARG A 65 19.61 -7.61 6.03
C ARG A 65 19.94 -9.08 5.76
N ASP A 66 19.27 -10.02 6.45
CA ASP A 66 19.44 -11.45 6.22
C ASP A 66 18.94 -11.83 4.82
N LEU A 67 17.80 -11.28 4.40
CA LEU A 67 17.28 -11.50 3.04
C LEU A 67 18.17 -10.89 1.97
N ALA A 68 18.76 -9.71 2.19
CA ALA A 68 19.70 -9.09 1.27
C ALA A 68 20.92 -10.00 1.04
N GLN A 69 21.41 -10.70 2.06
CA GLN A 69 22.48 -11.68 1.88
C GLN A 69 22.04 -12.86 1.00
N ARG A 70 20.80 -13.33 1.13
CA ARG A 70 20.26 -14.38 0.24
C ARG A 70 20.15 -13.90 -1.20
N VAL A 71 19.71 -12.67 -1.41
CA VAL A 71 19.69 -12.02 -2.74
C VAL A 71 21.09 -11.94 -3.33
N LYS A 72 22.10 -11.48 -2.56
CA LYS A 72 23.51 -11.42 -2.99
C LYS A 72 24.00 -12.77 -3.51
N ASN A 73 23.73 -13.84 -2.75
CA ASN A 73 24.12 -15.19 -3.16
C ASN A 73 23.51 -15.57 -4.52
N GLY A 74 22.22 -15.28 -4.72
CA GLY A 74 21.54 -15.55 -5.99
C GLY A 74 22.13 -14.77 -7.18
N ILE A 75 22.50 -13.51 -6.95
CA ILE A 75 23.11 -12.66 -7.99
C ILE A 75 24.49 -13.21 -8.38
N TYR A 76 25.32 -13.59 -7.40
CA TYR A 76 26.61 -14.22 -7.66
C TYR A 76 26.46 -15.54 -8.44
N GLU A 77 25.51 -16.40 -8.04
CA GLU A 77 25.23 -17.66 -8.73
C GLU A 77 24.83 -17.46 -10.20
N ALA A 78 24.17 -16.36 -10.53
CA ALA A 78 23.78 -16.02 -11.91
C ALA A 78 24.83 -15.22 -12.69
N GLY A 79 25.98 -14.94 -12.08
CA GLY A 79 27.11 -14.22 -12.69
C GLY A 79 26.93 -12.70 -12.73
N GLY A 80 26.18 -12.10 -11.81
CA GLY A 80 26.08 -10.65 -11.63
C GLY A 80 27.00 -10.10 -10.52
N LEU A 81 27.09 -8.78 -10.42
CA LEU A 81 27.74 -8.07 -9.32
C LEU A 81 26.67 -7.45 -8.39
N PRO A 82 26.48 -7.96 -7.16
CA PRO A 82 25.50 -7.39 -6.24
C PRO A 82 26.07 -6.23 -5.42
N LEU A 83 25.39 -5.09 -5.40
CA LEU A 83 25.71 -3.93 -4.58
C LEU A 83 24.49 -3.55 -3.74
N GLU A 84 24.60 -3.65 -2.42
CA GLU A 84 23.55 -3.23 -1.50
C GLU A 84 23.68 -1.74 -1.17
N PHE A 85 22.56 -1.03 -1.19
CA PHE A 85 22.50 0.36 -0.75
C PHE A 85 21.19 0.61 0.02
N PRO A 86 21.26 1.39 1.12
CA PRO A 86 20.07 1.78 1.85
C PRO A 86 19.32 2.89 1.12
N VAL A 87 18.01 2.96 1.36
CA VAL A 87 17.15 4.09 0.96
C VAL A 87 16.25 4.47 2.14
N PHE A 88 15.59 5.63 2.06
CA PHE A 88 14.65 6.07 3.07
C PHE A 88 13.57 5.01 3.32
N SER A 89 13.40 4.60 4.57
CA SER A 89 12.44 3.57 4.98
C SER A 89 11.27 4.19 5.73
N PRO A 90 10.12 4.43 5.06
CA PRO A 90 8.96 5.04 5.69
C PRO A 90 8.20 4.03 6.59
N GLY A 91 8.71 3.79 7.81
CA GLY A 91 8.09 2.91 8.80
C GLY A 91 6.81 3.51 9.43
N GLU A 92 5.66 2.87 9.19
CA GLU A 92 4.33 3.37 9.64
C GLU A 92 4.24 3.53 11.15
N SER A 93 4.83 2.61 11.92
CA SER A 93 4.74 2.59 13.38
C SER A 93 5.53 3.70 14.09
N SER A 94 6.46 4.34 13.39
CA SER A 94 7.44 5.24 14.02
C SER A 94 7.41 6.67 13.49
N LEU A 95 7.08 6.87 12.20
CA LEU A 95 7.07 8.20 11.60
C LEU A 95 5.85 9.03 12.02
N ARG A 96 6.10 10.30 12.33
CA ARG A 96 5.08 11.34 12.57
C ARG A 96 5.27 12.49 11.57
N PRO A 97 4.20 13.16 11.12
CA PRO A 97 2.80 12.97 11.50
C PRO A 97 2.15 11.70 10.93
N SER A 98 2.61 11.20 9.77
CA SER A 98 2.25 9.88 9.22
C SER A 98 3.29 9.45 8.18
N ALA A 99 3.57 8.16 8.05
CA ALA A 99 4.52 7.66 7.04
C ALA A 99 4.06 7.92 5.59
N MET A 100 2.76 8.09 5.34
CA MET A 100 2.25 8.48 4.02
C MET A 100 2.85 9.82 3.53
N MET A 101 3.07 10.78 4.44
CA MET A 101 3.74 12.04 4.11
C MET A 101 5.11 11.84 3.47
N TYR A 102 5.81 10.76 3.85
CA TYR A 102 7.18 10.49 3.44
C TYR A 102 7.29 9.43 2.33
N ARG A 103 6.17 8.87 1.84
CA ARG A 103 6.18 7.94 0.68
C ARG A 103 6.81 8.59 -0.55
N ASN A 104 6.42 9.84 -0.85
CA ASN A 104 6.89 10.54 -2.05
C ASN A 104 8.37 10.93 -1.92
N LEU A 105 8.83 11.28 -0.71
CA LEU A 105 10.25 11.46 -0.40
C LEU A 105 11.05 10.19 -0.65
N ALA A 106 10.58 9.05 -0.15
CA ALA A 106 11.22 7.76 -0.36
C ALA A 106 11.25 7.36 -1.85
N ALA A 107 10.17 7.62 -2.59
CA ALA A 107 10.12 7.35 -4.03
C ALA A 107 11.14 8.22 -4.81
N MET A 108 11.31 9.48 -4.43
CA MET A 108 12.30 10.39 -5.01
C MET A 108 13.73 9.95 -4.68
N ASP A 109 14.01 9.56 -3.44
CA ASP A 109 15.32 9.02 -3.02
C ASP A 109 15.68 7.77 -3.83
N VAL A 110 14.76 6.80 -3.93
CA VAL A 110 14.94 5.60 -4.75
C VAL A 110 15.20 5.94 -6.21
N GLU A 111 14.41 6.85 -6.78
CA GLU A 111 14.56 7.24 -8.19
C GLU A 111 15.96 7.77 -8.49
N GLU A 112 16.44 8.73 -7.71
CA GLU A 112 17.76 9.32 -7.92
C GLU A 112 18.89 8.34 -7.61
N ALA A 113 18.74 7.52 -6.55
CA ALA A 113 19.73 6.49 -6.22
C ALA A 113 19.91 5.50 -7.38
N LEU A 114 18.83 5.10 -8.06
CA LEU A 114 18.91 4.19 -9.20
C LEU A 114 19.49 4.84 -10.45
N ARG A 115 19.09 6.09 -10.75
CA ARG A 115 19.54 6.79 -11.96
C ARG A 115 20.99 7.25 -11.86
N ALA A 116 21.42 7.75 -10.70
CA ALA A 116 22.75 8.34 -10.54
C ALA A 116 23.87 7.32 -10.26
N ASN A 117 23.54 6.09 -9.86
CA ASN A 117 24.53 5.03 -9.62
C ASN A 117 24.63 4.04 -10.79
N PRO A 118 25.76 3.34 -10.97
CA PRO A 118 26.01 2.38 -12.06
C PRO A 118 25.30 1.03 -11.86
N LEU A 119 23.98 1.05 -11.77
CA LEU A 119 23.12 -0.12 -11.57
C LEU A 119 22.36 -0.47 -12.85
N ASP A 120 22.41 -1.72 -13.29
CA ASP A 120 21.74 -2.18 -14.51
C ASP A 120 20.35 -2.78 -14.24
N GLY A 121 20.12 -3.23 -13.00
CA GLY A 121 18.84 -3.68 -12.48
C GLY A 121 18.80 -3.58 -10.98
N VAL A 122 17.62 -3.79 -10.39
CA VAL A 122 17.39 -3.60 -8.95
C VAL A 122 16.49 -4.68 -8.34
N VAL A 123 16.86 -5.13 -7.15
CA VAL A 123 15.96 -5.85 -6.24
C VAL A 123 15.42 -4.87 -5.20
N LEU A 124 14.09 -4.75 -5.11
CA LEU A 124 13.39 -3.86 -4.20
C LEU A 124 13.03 -4.63 -2.92
N MET A 125 13.78 -4.42 -1.84
CA MET A 125 13.54 -5.09 -0.55
C MET A 125 12.50 -4.27 0.23
N VAL A 126 11.28 -4.80 0.34
CA VAL A 126 10.11 -4.08 0.86
C VAL A 126 9.42 -4.85 1.98
N GLY A 127 8.55 -4.21 2.75
CA GLY A 127 7.78 -4.87 3.80
C GLY A 127 6.72 -3.96 4.42
N CYS A 128 7.14 -3.06 5.31
CA CYS A 128 6.27 -2.08 5.97
C CYS A 128 5.44 -1.27 4.95
N ASP A 129 4.21 -0.89 5.35
CA ASP A 129 3.15 -0.29 4.52
C ASP A 129 3.60 0.52 3.30
N LYS A 130 4.37 1.60 3.52
CA LYS A 130 4.70 2.59 2.48
C LYS A 130 5.97 2.24 1.69
N THR A 131 6.75 1.24 2.11
CA THR A 131 8.00 0.84 1.43
C THR A 131 7.72 0.26 0.06
N THR A 132 6.75 -0.65 -0.06
CA THR A 132 6.36 -1.28 -1.33
C THR A 132 5.96 -0.26 -2.40
N PRO A 133 4.98 0.63 -2.18
CA PRO A 133 4.62 1.62 -3.19
C PRO A 133 5.77 2.61 -3.47
N ALA A 134 6.50 3.09 -2.45
CA ALA A 134 7.58 4.05 -2.67
C ALA A 134 8.68 3.50 -3.59
N LEU A 135 9.15 2.27 -3.33
CA LEU A 135 10.21 1.65 -4.13
C LEU A 135 9.74 1.30 -5.54
N LEU A 136 8.49 0.82 -5.71
CA LEU A 136 7.92 0.58 -7.03
C LEU A 136 7.75 1.89 -7.82
N MET A 137 7.31 2.97 -7.18
CA MET A 137 7.17 4.29 -7.81
C MET A 137 8.52 4.83 -8.30
N GLY A 138 9.56 4.76 -7.45
CA GLY A 138 10.92 5.18 -7.82
C GLY A 138 11.49 4.34 -8.97
N ALA A 139 11.38 3.01 -8.89
CA ALA A 139 11.86 2.10 -9.93
C ALA A 139 11.12 2.26 -11.27
N ALA A 140 9.79 2.42 -11.25
CA ALA A 140 8.99 2.65 -12.45
C ALA A 140 9.34 3.96 -13.16
N SER A 141 9.79 4.98 -12.40
CA SER A 141 10.19 6.28 -12.95
C SER A 141 11.52 6.22 -13.71
N VAL A 142 12.41 5.28 -13.35
CA VAL A 142 13.72 5.05 -14.00
C VAL A 142 13.62 3.98 -15.10
N ASP A 143 12.82 2.95 -14.90
CA ASP A 143 12.53 1.88 -15.87
C ASP A 143 13.76 1.04 -16.26
N ILE A 144 14.63 0.77 -15.29
CA ILE A 144 15.58 -0.36 -15.33
C ILE A 144 14.88 -1.65 -14.85
N PRO A 145 15.29 -2.85 -15.31
CA PRO A 145 14.78 -4.12 -14.80
C PRO A 145 14.73 -4.15 -13.27
N ALA A 146 13.54 -4.39 -12.72
CA ALA A 146 13.30 -4.33 -11.28
C ALA A 146 12.39 -5.46 -10.82
N ILE A 147 12.68 -6.03 -9.65
CA ILE A 147 11.87 -7.09 -9.04
C ILE A 147 11.74 -6.86 -7.53
N ALA A 148 10.56 -7.07 -6.97
CA ALA A 148 10.32 -6.91 -5.54
C ALA A 148 10.55 -8.21 -4.75
N VAL A 149 11.10 -8.07 -3.55
CA VAL A 149 11.12 -9.09 -2.51
C VAL A 149 10.40 -8.55 -1.30
N THR A 150 9.25 -9.15 -0.98
CA THR A 150 8.52 -8.85 0.25
C THR A 150 9.25 -9.46 1.45
N GLY A 151 9.33 -8.74 2.56
CA GLY A 151 9.86 -9.25 3.83
C GLY A 151 9.01 -10.36 4.42
N GLY A 152 7.69 -10.18 4.42
CA GLY A 152 6.69 -11.16 4.87
C GLY A 152 5.97 -10.71 6.15
N PRO A 153 4.77 -11.24 6.41
CA PRO A 153 4.04 -10.95 7.63
C PRO A 153 4.72 -11.57 8.85
N MET A 154 4.47 -10.99 10.01
CA MET A 154 4.70 -11.63 11.30
C MET A 154 3.91 -12.92 11.39
N LEU A 155 4.33 -13.79 12.31
CA LEU A 155 3.52 -14.90 12.75
C LEU A 155 2.31 -14.41 13.58
N ASN A 156 1.35 -15.30 13.86
CA ASN A 156 0.12 -15.03 14.60
C ASN A 156 0.38 -14.62 16.06
N GLY A 157 -0.27 -13.56 16.55
CA GLY A 157 -0.28 -13.25 17.99
C GLY A 157 -1.23 -14.19 18.73
N TRP A 158 -0.93 -14.50 19.99
CA TRP A 158 -1.78 -15.33 20.85
C TRP A 158 -1.82 -14.80 22.28
N PHE A 159 -2.99 -14.38 22.75
CA PHE A 159 -3.19 -13.87 24.11
C PHE A 159 -4.32 -14.66 24.78
N ARG A 160 -4.05 -15.24 25.97
CA ARG A 160 -5.01 -16.06 26.74
C ARG A 160 -5.68 -17.18 25.92
N GLY A 161 -4.94 -17.78 24.98
CA GLY A 161 -5.43 -18.85 24.12
C GLY A 161 -6.22 -18.38 22.89
N GLU A 162 -6.35 -17.07 22.69
CA GLU A 162 -7.07 -16.48 21.55
C GLU A 162 -6.11 -15.84 20.54
N ARG A 163 -6.53 -15.86 19.27
CA ARG A 163 -5.76 -15.28 18.17
C ARG A 163 -5.83 -13.76 18.21
N VAL A 164 -4.67 -13.10 18.13
CA VAL A 164 -4.53 -11.64 18.15
C VAL A 164 -3.90 -11.17 16.84
N GLY A 165 -4.67 -10.41 16.05
CA GLY A 165 -4.21 -9.81 14.80
C GLY A 165 -3.58 -8.43 15.02
N SER A 166 -2.41 -8.19 14.43
CA SER A 166 -1.73 -6.90 14.49
C SER A 166 -2.60 -5.81 13.86
N GLY A 167 -2.74 -4.67 14.56
CA GLY A 167 -3.62 -3.57 14.18
C GLY A 167 -5.09 -3.81 14.56
N THR A 168 -5.72 -4.87 14.05
CA THR A 168 -7.15 -5.15 14.33
C THR A 168 -7.44 -5.29 15.82
N ALA A 169 -6.57 -5.99 16.57
CA ALA A 169 -6.72 -6.16 18.01
C ALA A 169 -6.53 -4.84 18.79
N LEU A 170 -5.68 -3.92 18.32
CA LEU A 170 -5.53 -2.61 18.97
C LEU A 170 -6.85 -1.85 18.95
N TRP A 171 -7.54 -1.84 17.81
CA TRP A 171 -8.86 -1.19 17.69
C TRP A 171 -9.88 -1.85 18.62
N GLN A 172 -10.00 -3.18 18.58
CA GLN A 172 -10.95 -3.93 19.41
C GLN A 172 -10.70 -3.73 20.91
N MET A 173 -9.47 -3.89 21.37
CA MET A 173 -9.10 -3.78 22.79
C MET A 173 -9.22 -2.35 23.29
N SER A 174 -8.90 -1.34 22.46
CA SER A 174 -9.06 0.07 22.85
C SER A 174 -10.53 0.46 23.03
N GLU A 175 -11.43 -0.04 22.19
CA GLU A 175 -12.88 0.18 22.34
C GLU A 175 -13.43 -0.64 23.52
N ALA A 176 -12.91 -1.85 23.77
CA ALA A 176 -13.27 -2.67 24.94
C ALA A 176 -12.90 -1.97 26.26
N ILE A 177 -11.74 -1.28 26.33
CA ILE A 177 -11.39 -0.44 27.48
C ILE A 177 -12.42 0.68 27.68
N LYS A 178 -12.79 1.39 26.61
CA LYS A 178 -13.81 2.47 26.68
C LYS A 178 -15.19 1.95 27.09
N ALA A 179 -15.53 0.74 26.68
CA ALA A 179 -16.76 0.05 27.05
C ALA A 179 -16.72 -0.49 28.50
N GLY A 180 -15.55 -0.54 29.14
CA GLY A 180 -15.37 -1.13 30.47
C GLY A 180 -15.26 -2.65 30.48
N GLU A 181 -15.02 -3.28 29.33
CA GLU A 181 -14.93 -4.74 29.13
C GLU A 181 -13.49 -5.29 29.30
N MET A 182 -12.47 -4.42 29.27
CA MET A 182 -11.06 -4.79 29.41
C MET A 182 -10.31 -3.80 30.30
N SER A 183 -9.41 -4.30 31.15
CA SER A 183 -8.55 -3.46 31.98
C SER A 183 -7.35 -2.92 31.18
N ARG A 184 -6.77 -1.81 31.62
CA ARG A 184 -5.54 -1.28 31.01
C ARG A 184 -4.34 -2.22 31.22
N GLU A 185 -4.32 -2.97 32.32
CA GLU A 185 -3.29 -3.97 32.62
C GLU A 185 -3.35 -5.13 31.62
N ASP A 186 -4.55 -5.67 31.38
CA ASP A 186 -4.77 -6.73 30.38
C ASP A 186 -4.33 -6.30 28.99
N PHE A 187 -4.53 -5.02 28.63
CA PHE A 187 -4.11 -4.49 27.34
C PHE A 187 -2.57 -4.41 27.22
N LEU A 188 -1.87 -4.05 28.30
CA LEU A 188 -0.40 -4.04 28.34
C LEU A 188 0.18 -5.47 28.34
N GLU A 189 -0.51 -6.44 28.95
CA GLU A 189 -0.13 -7.85 28.84
C GLU A 189 -0.30 -8.35 27.39
N ALA A 190 -1.40 -7.98 26.73
CA ALA A 190 -1.68 -8.37 25.34
C ALA A 190 -0.64 -7.81 24.35
N GLU A 191 -0.08 -6.61 24.62
CA GLU A 191 0.98 -6.00 23.83
C GLU A 191 2.18 -6.95 23.61
N GLN A 192 2.63 -7.60 24.69
CA GLN A 192 3.79 -8.50 24.68
C GLN A 192 3.58 -9.73 23.78
N ALA A 193 2.33 -10.09 23.52
CA ALA A 193 1.96 -11.25 22.71
C ALA A 193 1.57 -10.89 21.26
N MET A 194 1.39 -9.60 20.95
CA MET A 194 0.83 -9.15 19.68
C MET A 194 1.83 -9.16 18.53
N SER A 195 3.06 -8.70 18.77
CA SER A 195 4.12 -8.55 17.75
C SER A 195 5.34 -9.40 18.10
N ARG A 196 5.19 -10.72 17.96
CA ARG A 196 6.08 -11.75 18.54
C ARG A 196 7.06 -12.40 17.55
N SER A 197 7.26 -11.81 16.37
CA SER A 197 8.30 -12.20 15.41
C SER A 197 8.67 -11.01 14.52
N PRO A 198 9.82 -11.03 13.82
CA PRO A 198 10.04 -10.11 12.70
C PRO A 198 8.93 -10.24 11.63
N GLY A 199 8.65 -9.15 10.92
CA GLY A 199 7.70 -9.09 9.80
C GLY A 199 6.70 -7.93 9.89
N SER A 200 5.91 -7.75 8.83
CA SER A 200 4.83 -6.77 8.78
C SER A 200 3.58 -7.22 9.55
N CYS A 201 2.55 -6.37 9.65
CA CYS A 201 1.26 -6.75 10.22
C CYS A 201 0.74 -8.08 9.64
N ASN A 202 0.28 -8.99 10.51
CA ASN A 202 -0.16 -10.35 10.16
C ASN A 202 -1.65 -10.45 9.76
N THR A 203 -2.32 -9.32 9.59
CA THR A 203 -3.70 -9.20 9.09
C THR A 203 -3.69 -8.85 7.59
N MET A 204 -4.84 -8.75 6.95
CA MET A 204 -4.99 -8.16 5.60
C MET A 204 -4.88 -6.62 5.65
N GLY A 205 -3.86 -6.12 6.35
CA GLY A 205 -3.51 -4.71 6.42
C GLY A 205 -2.86 -4.19 5.14
N THR A 206 -2.36 -2.95 5.16
CA THR A 206 -1.74 -2.33 3.98
C THR A 206 -0.49 -3.08 3.53
N ALA A 207 0.41 -3.51 4.45
CA ALA A 207 1.59 -4.27 4.08
C ALA A 207 1.26 -5.57 3.32
N SER A 208 0.39 -6.42 3.87
CA SER A 208 -0.08 -7.66 3.22
C SER A 208 -0.78 -7.37 1.88
N THR A 209 -1.62 -6.33 1.84
CA THR A 209 -2.29 -5.89 0.61
C THR A 209 -1.28 -5.48 -0.45
N MET A 210 -0.31 -4.63 -0.12
CA MET A 210 0.68 -4.15 -1.08
C MET A 210 1.67 -5.23 -1.50
N ALA A 211 1.99 -6.19 -0.63
CA ALA A 211 2.71 -7.39 -1.01
C ALA A 211 1.93 -8.22 -2.05
N SER A 212 0.61 -8.36 -1.84
CA SER A 212 -0.29 -9.00 -2.80
C SER A 212 -0.40 -8.19 -4.10
N MET A 213 -0.43 -6.86 -4.04
CA MET A 213 -0.44 -6.02 -5.23
C MET A 213 0.85 -6.19 -6.04
N ALA A 214 2.02 -6.25 -5.40
CA ALA A 214 3.29 -6.48 -6.08
C ALA A 214 3.31 -7.83 -6.85
N GLU A 215 2.76 -8.89 -6.24
CA GLU A 215 2.63 -10.19 -6.90
C GLU A 215 1.56 -10.19 -8.00
N ALA A 216 0.38 -9.62 -7.75
CA ALA A 216 -0.73 -9.56 -8.73
C ALA A 216 -0.42 -8.67 -9.95
N LEU A 217 0.38 -7.62 -9.76
CA LEU A 217 0.96 -6.81 -10.84
C LEU A 217 2.03 -7.58 -11.63
N GLY A 218 2.51 -8.71 -11.12
CA GLY A 218 3.60 -9.48 -11.71
C GLY A 218 5.00 -8.93 -11.40
N MET A 219 5.15 -8.00 -10.45
CA MET A 219 6.44 -7.38 -10.07
C MET A 219 7.24 -8.18 -9.02
N ALA A 220 6.70 -9.31 -8.57
CA ALA A 220 7.38 -10.26 -7.70
C ALA A 220 7.15 -11.69 -8.22
N LEU A 221 8.00 -12.64 -7.78
CA LEU A 221 7.79 -14.05 -8.10
C LEU A 221 6.49 -14.58 -7.46
N SER A 222 5.83 -15.55 -8.12
CA SER A 222 4.61 -16.18 -7.62
C SER A 222 4.80 -16.79 -6.23
N GLY A 223 3.86 -16.56 -5.33
CA GLY A 223 3.91 -16.91 -3.91
C GLY A 223 4.64 -15.90 -3.02
N ASN A 224 5.14 -14.78 -3.55
CA ASN A 224 5.88 -13.78 -2.77
C ASN A 224 5.07 -13.17 -1.62
N ALA A 225 3.76 -12.95 -1.76
CA ALA A 225 3.02 -12.11 -0.83
C ALA A 225 2.86 -12.72 0.56
N ALA A 226 2.55 -14.01 0.64
CA ALA A 226 2.03 -14.62 1.87
C ALA A 226 3.08 -15.27 2.77
N ILE A 227 4.27 -15.62 2.26
CA ILE A 227 5.28 -16.36 3.04
C ILE A 227 5.68 -15.56 4.30
N PRO A 228 5.47 -16.09 5.53
CA PRO A 228 5.87 -15.41 6.75
C PRO A 228 7.34 -15.02 6.76
N ALA A 229 7.66 -13.91 7.40
CA ALA A 229 9.02 -13.34 7.42
C ALA A 229 10.09 -14.30 7.93
N VAL A 230 9.71 -15.15 8.89
CA VAL A 230 10.61 -16.10 9.55
C VAL A 230 10.64 -17.49 8.90
N ASP A 231 9.80 -17.76 7.91
CA ASP A 231 9.77 -19.04 7.21
C ASP A 231 11.02 -19.21 6.32
N SER A 232 11.61 -20.41 6.32
CA SER A 232 12.77 -20.73 5.49
C SER A 232 12.56 -20.44 4.00
N ARG A 233 11.35 -20.61 3.49
CA ARG A 233 10.99 -20.35 2.09
C ARG A 233 11.09 -18.87 1.73
N ARG A 234 11.02 -17.95 2.68
CA ARG A 234 11.28 -16.52 2.42
C ARG A 234 12.73 -16.29 1.98
N ARG A 235 13.68 -16.99 2.61
CA ARG A 235 15.12 -16.95 2.23
C ARG A 235 15.36 -17.60 0.87
N VAL A 236 14.67 -18.70 0.58
CA VAL A 236 14.71 -19.35 -0.74
C VAL A 236 14.19 -18.39 -1.81
N MET A 237 13.04 -17.76 -1.58
CA MET A 237 12.46 -16.78 -2.50
C MET A 237 13.40 -15.60 -2.77
N ALA A 238 14.05 -15.07 -1.73
CA ALA A 238 15.03 -14.01 -1.86
C ALA A 238 16.23 -14.41 -2.74
N GLN A 239 16.78 -15.62 -2.53
CA GLN A 239 17.89 -16.12 -3.36
C GLN A 239 17.47 -16.38 -4.82
N MET A 240 16.29 -16.98 -5.03
CA MET A 240 15.73 -17.17 -6.37
C MET A 240 15.49 -15.85 -7.09
N THR A 241 15.06 -14.82 -6.36
CA THR A 241 14.91 -13.46 -6.89
C THR A 241 16.25 -12.87 -7.31
N GLY A 242 17.32 -13.08 -6.52
CA GLY A 242 18.68 -12.69 -6.87
C GLY A 242 19.19 -13.35 -8.15
N ARG A 243 18.85 -14.63 -8.38
CA ARG A 243 19.15 -15.30 -9.67
C ARG A 243 18.36 -14.69 -10.81
N ARG A 244 17.06 -14.45 -10.59
CA ARG A 244 16.12 -13.99 -11.63
C ARG A 244 16.46 -12.59 -12.14
N ILE A 245 16.79 -11.65 -11.25
CA ILE A 245 17.04 -10.25 -11.64
C ILE A 245 18.22 -10.12 -12.61
N VAL A 246 19.25 -10.96 -12.48
CA VAL A 246 20.38 -10.97 -13.42
C VAL A 246 19.92 -11.35 -14.83
N GLN A 247 19.02 -12.33 -14.94
CA GLN A 247 18.44 -12.69 -16.24
C GLN A 247 17.52 -11.59 -16.77
N MET A 248 16.72 -10.94 -15.92
CA MET A 248 15.89 -9.80 -16.34
C MET A 248 16.72 -8.65 -16.92
N VAL A 249 17.91 -8.40 -16.37
CA VAL A 249 18.85 -7.43 -16.96
C VAL A 249 19.32 -7.86 -18.34
N LYS A 250 19.68 -9.14 -18.51
CA LYS A 250 20.08 -9.67 -19.82
C LYS A 250 18.94 -9.56 -20.84
N ASP A 251 17.71 -9.86 -20.43
CA ASP A 251 16.52 -9.81 -21.28
C ASP A 251 16.00 -8.37 -21.51
N ASP A 252 16.44 -7.39 -20.71
CA ASP A 252 15.85 -6.04 -20.57
C ASP A 252 14.35 -6.08 -20.24
N LEU A 253 13.95 -6.98 -19.34
CA LEU A 253 12.57 -7.06 -18.82
C LEU A 253 12.34 -5.94 -17.79
N LYS A 254 11.66 -4.87 -18.21
CA LYS A 254 11.49 -3.63 -17.43
C LYS A 254 10.14 -3.58 -16.71
N PRO A 255 10.02 -2.73 -15.67
CA PRO A 255 8.73 -2.43 -15.05
C PRO A 255 7.65 -2.07 -16.07
N SER A 256 7.96 -1.30 -17.10
CA SER A 256 6.96 -0.92 -18.12
C SER A 256 6.47 -2.05 -19.03
N ASP A 257 7.23 -3.14 -19.14
CA ASP A 257 6.80 -4.35 -19.86
C ASP A 257 5.79 -5.16 -19.01
N VAL A 258 5.81 -4.99 -17.68
CA VAL A 258 5.01 -5.75 -16.70
C VAL A 258 3.82 -4.94 -16.18
N LEU A 259 4.06 -3.68 -15.77
CA LEU A 259 3.09 -2.72 -15.23
C LEU A 259 2.19 -2.14 -16.33
N THR A 260 1.48 -3.02 -17.02
CA THR A 260 0.50 -2.68 -18.05
C THR A 260 -0.87 -2.42 -17.43
N ARG A 261 -1.77 -1.79 -18.19
CA ARG A 261 -3.19 -1.66 -17.83
C ARG A 261 -3.78 -2.98 -17.34
N ALA A 262 -3.54 -4.08 -18.07
CA ALA A 262 -4.04 -5.41 -17.72
C ALA A 262 -3.54 -5.90 -16.35
N ALA A 263 -2.29 -5.60 -15.98
CA ALA A 263 -1.74 -5.93 -14.67
C ALA A 263 -2.40 -5.12 -13.54
N PHE A 264 -2.64 -3.82 -13.74
CA PHE A 264 -3.36 -3.00 -12.77
C PHE A 264 -4.81 -3.48 -12.58
N GLU A 265 -5.50 -3.88 -13.65
CA GLU A 265 -6.85 -4.44 -13.52
C GLU A 265 -6.86 -5.78 -12.76
N ASN A 266 -5.84 -6.62 -12.97
CA ASN A 266 -5.65 -7.85 -12.17
C ASN A 266 -5.46 -7.51 -10.69
N ALA A 267 -4.63 -6.50 -10.38
CA ALA A 267 -4.37 -6.07 -9.01
C ALA A 267 -5.64 -5.53 -8.32
N ILE A 268 -6.47 -4.74 -9.02
CA ILE A 268 -7.74 -4.23 -8.47
C ILE A 268 -8.71 -5.37 -8.14
N ARG A 269 -8.89 -6.33 -9.06
CA ARG A 269 -9.75 -7.50 -8.81
C ARG A 269 -9.18 -8.37 -7.71
N CYS A 270 -7.87 -8.57 -7.68
CA CYS A 270 -7.20 -9.24 -6.57
C CYS A 270 -7.48 -8.55 -5.23
N ASN A 271 -7.43 -7.22 -5.17
CA ASN A 271 -7.73 -6.45 -3.96
C ASN A 271 -9.15 -6.72 -3.43
N GLY A 272 -10.15 -6.77 -4.31
CA GLY A 272 -11.52 -7.14 -3.93
C GLY A 272 -11.62 -8.59 -3.42
N ALA A 273 -10.93 -9.52 -4.08
CA ALA A 273 -10.96 -10.94 -3.72
C ALA A 273 -10.31 -11.22 -2.37
N ILE A 274 -9.27 -10.46 -2.01
CA ILE A 274 -8.59 -10.59 -0.71
C ILE A 274 -9.21 -9.73 0.40
N GLY A 275 -10.12 -8.80 0.08
CA GLY A 275 -10.65 -7.82 1.03
C GLY A 275 -9.58 -6.83 1.51
N GLY A 276 -8.75 -6.37 0.56
CA GLY A 276 -7.55 -5.58 0.82
C GLY A 276 -7.80 -4.17 1.34
N SER A 277 -6.72 -3.55 1.81
CA SER A 277 -6.69 -2.20 2.36
C SER A 277 -7.17 -1.13 1.36
N THR A 278 -7.87 -0.10 1.86
CA THR A 278 -8.26 1.07 1.05
C THR A 278 -7.07 1.89 0.59
N ASN A 279 -5.95 1.85 1.33
CA ASN A 279 -4.69 2.50 0.93
C ASN A 279 -4.15 1.98 -0.41
N ALA A 280 -4.52 0.77 -0.84
CA ALA A 280 -4.13 0.22 -2.14
C ALA A 280 -4.64 1.09 -3.32
N VAL A 281 -5.78 1.77 -3.15
CA VAL A 281 -6.33 2.71 -4.14
C VAL A 281 -5.33 3.81 -4.42
N ILE A 282 -4.94 4.54 -3.37
CA ILE A 282 -3.98 5.65 -3.45
C ILE A 282 -2.64 5.16 -4.02
N HIS A 283 -2.18 3.99 -3.58
CA HIS A 283 -0.88 3.46 -3.97
C HIS A 283 -0.82 2.99 -5.42
N LEU A 284 -1.86 2.31 -5.94
CA LEU A 284 -1.88 1.89 -7.34
C LEU A 284 -2.10 3.06 -8.29
N LEU A 285 -2.92 4.06 -7.92
CA LEU A 285 -3.07 5.27 -8.73
C LEU A 285 -1.75 6.02 -8.88
N ALA A 286 -1.00 6.19 -7.78
CA ALA A 286 0.32 6.80 -7.83
C ALA A 286 1.32 5.99 -8.67
N LEU A 287 1.35 4.67 -8.50
CA LEU A 287 2.22 3.80 -9.28
C LEU A 287 1.87 3.82 -10.78
N ALA A 288 0.58 3.81 -11.12
CA ALA A 288 0.10 3.95 -12.49
C ALA A 288 0.55 5.29 -13.11
N GLY A 289 0.47 6.39 -12.33
CA GLY A 289 0.99 7.69 -12.73
C GLY A 289 2.50 7.72 -13.01
N ARG A 290 3.31 6.90 -12.32
CA ARG A 290 4.75 6.73 -12.62
C ARG A 290 4.99 5.83 -13.83
N ALA A 291 4.20 4.77 -13.96
CA ALA A 291 4.28 3.83 -15.07
C ALA A 291 3.75 4.42 -16.40
N GLY A 292 3.02 5.54 -16.34
CA GLY A 292 2.37 6.14 -17.51
C GLY A 292 1.10 5.39 -17.93
N VAL A 293 0.46 4.68 -16.99
CA VAL A 293 -0.81 3.97 -17.22
C VAL A 293 -1.95 4.85 -16.76
N ASP A 294 -2.93 5.06 -17.64
CA ASP A 294 -4.19 5.69 -17.27
C ASP A 294 -5.01 4.76 -16.38
N LEU A 295 -5.25 5.19 -15.14
CA LEU A 295 -5.99 4.46 -14.12
C LEU A 295 -6.70 5.47 -13.22
N THR A 296 -7.99 5.27 -13.02
CA THR A 296 -8.84 6.22 -12.28
C THR A 296 -9.60 5.55 -11.13
N LEU A 297 -10.24 6.34 -10.27
CA LEU A 297 -11.18 5.81 -9.28
C LEU A 297 -12.36 5.06 -9.94
N ASP A 298 -12.78 5.46 -11.13
CA ASP A 298 -13.88 4.79 -11.84
C ASP A 298 -13.49 3.37 -12.29
N ASP A 299 -12.21 3.15 -12.59
CA ASP A 299 -11.69 1.80 -12.83
C ASP A 299 -11.75 0.94 -11.56
N TRP A 300 -11.41 1.50 -10.41
CA TRP A 300 -11.53 0.81 -9.13
C TRP A 300 -12.96 0.36 -8.85
N ASP A 301 -13.95 1.24 -9.04
CA ASP A 301 -15.34 0.89 -8.82
C ASP A 301 -15.83 -0.17 -9.79
N ARG A 302 -15.61 0.06 -11.08
CA ARG A 302 -16.08 -0.82 -12.17
C ARG A 302 -15.50 -2.22 -12.04
N LEU A 303 -14.20 -2.34 -11.75
CA LEU A 303 -13.50 -3.62 -11.68
C LEU A 303 -13.72 -4.33 -10.35
N GLY A 304 -14.05 -3.61 -9.27
CA GLY A 304 -14.27 -4.16 -7.94
C GLY A 304 -15.70 -4.64 -7.67
N ARG A 305 -16.71 -4.08 -8.35
CA ARG A 305 -18.15 -4.22 -8.04
C ARG A 305 -18.67 -5.66 -7.96
N GLU A 306 -18.13 -6.59 -8.74
CA GLU A 306 -18.64 -7.98 -8.79
C GLU A 306 -17.63 -9.00 -8.25
N ILE A 307 -16.65 -8.53 -7.48
CA ILE A 307 -15.60 -9.40 -6.95
C ILE A 307 -15.95 -9.87 -5.53
N PRO A 308 -16.20 -11.16 -5.31
CA PRO A 308 -16.45 -11.69 -3.98
C PRO A 308 -15.17 -11.70 -3.13
N THR A 309 -15.23 -11.27 -1.87
CA THR A 309 -14.12 -11.45 -0.93
C THR A 309 -14.09 -12.89 -0.45
N ILE A 310 -13.11 -13.66 -0.92
CA ILE A 310 -12.94 -15.08 -0.62
C ILE A 310 -11.88 -15.37 0.43
N VAL A 311 -11.07 -14.38 0.81
CA VAL A 311 -10.02 -14.57 1.82
C VAL A 311 -10.56 -14.24 3.21
N ASN A 312 -10.64 -15.25 4.07
CA ASN A 312 -11.22 -15.19 5.40
C ASN A 312 -10.24 -14.66 6.47
N LEU A 313 -9.65 -13.48 6.24
CA LEU A 313 -8.69 -12.88 7.17
C LEU A 313 -9.23 -11.62 7.84
N MET A 314 -8.77 -11.37 9.07
CA MET A 314 -8.97 -10.08 9.72
C MET A 314 -8.43 -8.94 8.84
N PRO A 315 -9.14 -7.79 8.75
CA PRO A 315 -10.29 -7.42 9.59
C PRO A 315 -11.66 -7.84 9.04
N SER A 316 -11.76 -8.34 7.81
CA SER A 316 -13.05 -8.73 7.21
C SER A 316 -13.55 -10.08 7.71
N GLY A 317 -12.63 -10.98 8.04
CA GLY A 317 -12.87 -12.38 8.42
C GLY A 317 -12.15 -12.79 9.70
N LYS A 318 -11.84 -14.08 9.81
CA LYS A 318 -11.47 -14.74 11.07
C LYS A 318 -9.97 -15.00 11.28
N TYR A 319 -9.24 -15.37 10.24
CA TYR A 319 -7.88 -15.89 10.33
C TYR A 319 -6.81 -14.80 10.14
N LEU A 320 -5.54 -15.18 10.13
CA LEU A 320 -4.39 -14.31 9.87
C LEU A 320 -3.52 -14.84 8.71
N MET A 321 -2.47 -14.10 8.37
CA MET A 321 -1.63 -14.37 7.21
C MET A 321 -0.90 -15.72 7.24
N GLU A 322 -0.62 -16.31 8.42
CA GLU A 322 -0.07 -17.66 8.50
C GLU A 322 -1.01 -18.67 7.85
N GLU A 323 -2.28 -18.66 8.23
CA GLU A 323 -3.28 -19.57 7.65
C GLU A 323 -3.48 -19.30 6.16
N PHE A 324 -3.44 -18.04 5.72
CA PHE A 324 -3.54 -17.70 4.29
C PHE A 324 -2.40 -18.31 3.48
N PHE A 325 -1.18 -18.23 3.99
CA PHE A 325 -0.03 -18.86 3.36
C PHE A 325 -0.18 -20.38 3.30
N TYR A 326 -0.54 -21.03 4.42
CA TYR A 326 -0.68 -22.48 4.47
C TYR A 326 -1.83 -22.98 3.56
N ALA A 327 -2.88 -22.17 3.36
CA ALA A 327 -3.96 -22.47 2.42
C ALA A 327 -3.53 -22.42 0.94
N GLY A 328 -2.35 -21.85 0.63
CA GLY A 328 -1.80 -21.71 -0.72
C GLY A 328 -1.57 -20.26 -1.15
N GLY A 329 -1.95 -19.27 -0.33
CA GLY A 329 -1.66 -17.86 -0.52
C GLY A 329 -2.30 -17.25 -1.77
N LEU A 330 -1.67 -16.19 -2.27
CA LEU A 330 -2.19 -15.42 -3.40
C LEU A 330 -2.30 -16.19 -4.72
N PRO A 331 -1.42 -17.14 -5.07
CA PRO A 331 -1.55 -17.93 -6.29
C PRO A 331 -2.93 -18.61 -6.41
N VAL A 332 -3.47 -19.11 -5.29
CA VAL A 332 -4.82 -19.70 -5.26
C VAL A 332 -5.88 -18.65 -5.59
N VAL A 333 -5.78 -17.45 -5.03
CA VAL A 333 -6.73 -16.36 -5.29
C VAL A 333 -6.68 -15.92 -6.76
N LEU A 334 -5.49 -15.75 -7.32
CA LEU A 334 -5.32 -15.39 -8.74
C LEU A 334 -5.83 -16.50 -9.66
N LYS A 335 -5.62 -17.77 -9.30
CA LYS A 335 -6.21 -18.90 -10.01
C LYS A 335 -7.74 -18.82 -10.04
N ARG A 336 -8.40 -18.56 -8.91
CA ARG A 336 -9.87 -18.42 -8.83
C ARG A 336 -10.39 -17.29 -9.72
N LEU A 337 -9.70 -16.14 -9.74
CA LEU A 337 -10.01 -15.05 -10.67
C LEU A 337 -9.83 -15.49 -12.13
N GLY A 338 -8.77 -16.24 -12.42
CA GLY A 338 -8.53 -16.80 -13.76
C GLY A 338 -9.64 -17.74 -14.20
N GLU A 339 -10.04 -18.70 -13.36
CA GLU A 339 -11.13 -19.66 -13.61
C GLU A 339 -12.47 -18.96 -13.85
N ALA A 340 -12.72 -17.85 -13.14
CA ALA A 340 -13.92 -17.03 -13.32
C ALA A 340 -13.87 -16.10 -14.56
N GLY A 341 -12.78 -16.11 -15.34
CA GLY A 341 -12.61 -15.20 -16.49
C GLY A 341 -12.35 -13.74 -16.10
N LEU A 342 -11.99 -13.49 -14.85
CA LEU A 342 -11.76 -12.16 -14.28
C LEU A 342 -10.29 -11.76 -14.26
N LEU A 343 -9.36 -12.69 -14.54
CA LEU A 343 -7.94 -12.40 -14.66
C LEU A 343 -7.55 -12.19 -16.14
N ASN A 344 -6.81 -11.14 -16.43
CA ASN A 344 -6.05 -11.00 -17.66
C ASN A 344 -4.91 -12.04 -17.63
N ARG A 345 -5.18 -13.23 -18.15
CA ARG A 345 -4.33 -14.42 -18.02
C ARG A 345 -2.94 -14.26 -18.64
N ASP A 346 -2.87 -13.53 -19.74
CA ASP A 346 -1.64 -13.32 -20.54
C ASP A 346 -0.77 -12.15 -20.03
N ALA A 347 -1.14 -11.52 -18.91
CA ALA A 347 -0.33 -10.45 -18.33
C ALA A 347 1.06 -10.99 -17.98
N LEU A 348 2.11 -10.36 -18.51
CA LEU A 348 3.50 -10.74 -18.28
C LEU A 348 3.88 -10.53 -16.80
N THR A 349 4.75 -11.40 -16.28
CA THR A 349 5.33 -11.25 -14.95
C THR A 349 6.86 -11.17 -15.02
N VAL A 350 7.48 -10.75 -13.92
CA VAL A 350 8.94 -10.72 -13.77
C VAL A 350 9.59 -12.09 -13.93
N SER A 351 8.84 -13.20 -13.79
CA SER A 351 9.36 -14.56 -14.07
C SER A 351 9.71 -14.77 -15.54
N GLY A 352 9.11 -13.99 -16.45
CA GLY A 352 9.14 -14.21 -17.90
C GLY A 352 7.92 -14.99 -18.40
N GLU A 353 7.14 -15.60 -17.51
CA GLU A 353 5.90 -16.30 -17.82
C GLU A 353 4.67 -15.39 -17.57
N THR A 354 3.52 -15.82 -18.11
CA THR A 354 2.25 -15.14 -17.90
C THR A 354 1.69 -15.36 -16.49
N ALA A 355 0.82 -14.46 -16.04
CA ALA A 355 0.16 -14.53 -14.74
C ALA A 355 -0.61 -15.85 -14.57
N TRP A 356 -1.23 -16.37 -15.63
CA TRP A 356 -1.96 -17.64 -15.57
C TRP A 356 -1.04 -18.87 -15.52
N GLU A 357 0.04 -18.90 -16.31
CA GLU A 357 1.00 -20.01 -16.29
C GLU A 357 1.58 -20.23 -14.88
N GLN A 358 1.83 -19.15 -14.17
CA GLN A 358 2.37 -19.16 -12.80
C GLN A 358 1.40 -19.71 -11.74
N VAL A 359 0.08 -19.71 -11.99
CA VAL A 359 -0.92 -19.99 -10.94
C VAL A 359 -1.93 -21.07 -11.27
N LYS A 360 -2.09 -21.48 -12.53
CA LYS A 360 -3.12 -22.44 -12.98
C LYS A 360 -3.11 -23.78 -12.20
N ASP A 361 -1.93 -24.19 -11.73
CA ASP A 361 -1.73 -25.45 -10.99
C ASP A 361 -1.73 -25.27 -9.47
N ALA A 362 -1.96 -24.05 -8.96
CA ALA A 362 -2.07 -23.78 -7.54
C ALA A 362 -3.24 -24.58 -6.91
N ARG A 363 -3.04 -25.03 -5.68
CA ARG A 363 -4.00 -25.82 -4.92
C ARG A 363 -4.44 -25.08 -3.67
N ASN A 364 -5.75 -25.02 -3.45
CA ASN A 364 -6.32 -24.54 -2.20
C ASN A 364 -6.27 -25.69 -1.18
N TRP A 365 -5.51 -25.50 -0.10
CA TRP A 365 -5.33 -26.51 0.94
C TRP A 365 -6.26 -26.30 2.14
N ASN A 366 -6.96 -25.17 2.21
CA ASN A 366 -7.88 -24.89 3.31
C ASN A 366 -9.01 -23.94 2.87
N GLU A 367 -10.18 -24.52 2.59
CA GLU A 367 -11.37 -23.79 2.15
C GLU A 367 -12.05 -22.98 3.27
N ASP A 368 -11.66 -23.13 4.54
CA ASP A 368 -12.11 -22.24 5.61
C ASP A 368 -11.38 -20.89 5.59
N VAL A 369 -10.22 -20.84 4.93
CA VAL A 369 -9.34 -19.66 4.85
C VAL A 369 -9.46 -19.00 3.48
N ILE A 370 -9.38 -19.78 2.39
CA ILE A 370 -9.68 -19.29 1.05
C ILE A 370 -11.00 -19.92 0.62
N LEU A 371 -12.07 -19.18 0.88
CA LEU A 371 -13.45 -19.61 0.78
C LEU A 371 -13.83 -19.96 -0.67
N PRO A 372 -14.73 -20.93 -0.88
CA PRO A 372 -15.44 -21.05 -2.13
C PRO A 372 -16.37 -19.83 -2.32
N VAL A 373 -16.69 -19.46 -3.57
CA VAL A 373 -17.41 -18.22 -3.89
C VAL A 373 -18.79 -18.17 -3.24
N GLU A 374 -19.42 -19.33 -3.09
CA GLU A 374 -20.74 -19.52 -2.47
C GLU A 374 -20.74 -19.18 -0.97
N LYS A 375 -19.56 -19.22 -0.33
CA LYS A 375 -19.35 -18.89 1.08
C LYS A 375 -18.53 -17.61 1.27
N ALA A 376 -18.34 -16.81 0.22
CA ALA A 376 -17.57 -15.57 0.29
C ALA A 376 -18.09 -14.63 1.40
N LEU A 377 -17.19 -13.90 2.05
CA LEU A 377 -17.53 -12.98 3.14
C LEU A 377 -18.46 -11.86 2.67
N ALA A 378 -18.23 -11.38 1.44
CA ALA A 378 -19.02 -10.37 0.77
C ALA A 378 -19.12 -10.72 -0.70
N ARG A 379 -20.33 -10.60 -1.28
CA ARG A 379 -20.56 -10.83 -2.71
C ARG A 379 -19.92 -9.77 -3.60
N SER A 380 -19.89 -8.53 -3.12
CA SER A 380 -19.23 -7.36 -3.74
C SER A 380 -18.21 -6.81 -2.74
N GLY A 381 -17.05 -7.45 -2.68
CA GLY A 381 -15.96 -7.14 -1.77
C GLY A 381 -14.99 -6.08 -2.28
N GLY A 382 -15.04 -5.72 -3.57
CA GLY A 382 -14.26 -4.61 -4.10
C GLY A 382 -14.59 -3.28 -3.44
N ILE A 383 -13.60 -2.38 -3.41
CA ILE A 383 -13.77 -1.04 -2.85
C ILE A 383 -14.84 -0.29 -3.66
N ALA A 384 -15.80 0.32 -2.96
CA ALA A 384 -16.83 1.14 -3.56
C ALA A 384 -16.36 2.60 -3.63
N VAL A 385 -16.55 3.24 -4.78
CA VAL A 385 -16.28 4.67 -4.95
C VAL A 385 -17.59 5.45 -4.92
N LEU A 386 -17.78 6.28 -3.91
CA LEU A 386 -18.97 7.11 -3.74
C LEU A 386 -18.73 8.50 -4.31
N LYS A 387 -19.71 9.04 -5.06
CA LYS A 387 -19.70 10.39 -5.60
C LYS A 387 -20.96 11.16 -5.19
N GLY A 388 -20.89 12.47 -5.26
CA GLY A 388 -22.02 13.37 -5.03
C GLY A 388 -21.51 14.74 -4.62
N ASN A 389 -22.41 15.64 -4.22
CA ASN A 389 -22.03 17.01 -3.88
C ASN A 389 -21.05 17.08 -2.67
N LEU A 390 -21.03 16.08 -1.79
CA LEU A 390 -20.08 16.03 -0.67
C LEU A 390 -18.68 15.52 -1.07
N ALA A 391 -18.59 14.68 -2.10
CA ALA A 391 -17.35 14.10 -2.61
C ALA A 391 -17.33 14.15 -4.15
N PRO A 392 -17.17 15.33 -4.76
CA PRO A 392 -17.33 15.50 -6.20
C PRO A 392 -16.25 14.74 -7.00
N ASN A 393 -15.03 14.60 -6.45
CA ASN A 393 -13.96 13.81 -7.07
C ASN A 393 -13.92 12.36 -6.54
N GLY A 394 -14.84 12.00 -5.64
CA GLY A 394 -14.97 10.66 -5.09
C GLY A 394 -14.47 10.52 -3.66
N ALA A 395 -14.99 9.48 -3.01
CA ALA A 395 -14.57 8.96 -1.72
C ALA A 395 -14.66 7.43 -1.78
N VAL A 396 -13.96 6.71 -0.90
CA VAL A 396 -13.92 5.24 -0.92
C VAL A 396 -14.44 4.62 0.36
N LEU A 397 -15.07 3.45 0.24
CA LEU A 397 -15.51 2.62 1.35
C LEU A 397 -15.14 1.16 1.07
N LYS A 398 -14.77 0.40 2.11
CA LYS A 398 -14.45 -1.04 2.02
C LYS A 398 -15.67 -1.88 2.44
N PRO A 399 -16.47 -2.44 1.50
CA PRO A 399 -17.72 -3.10 1.84
C PRO A 399 -17.54 -4.37 2.68
N SER A 400 -16.43 -5.09 2.49
CA SER A 400 -16.15 -6.36 3.18
C SER A 400 -15.98 -6.23 4.70
N ALA A 401 -15.79 -5.01 5.22
CA ALA A 401 -15.65 -4.75 6.64
C ALA A 401 -16.70 -3.76 7.17
N ALA A 402 -17.72 -3.43 6.38
CA ALA A 402 -18.82 -2.55 6.75
C ALA A 402 -20.03 -3.35 7.26
N SER A 403 -20.92 -2.69 8.00
CA SER A 403 -22.16 -3.30 8.47
C SER A 403 -23.24 -3.19 7.40
N PRO A 404 -23.88 -4.30 6.96
CA PRO A 404 -24.86 -4.27 5.87
C PRO A 404 -26.01 -3.28 6.06
N HIS A 405 -26.49 -3.12 7.30
CA HIS A 405 -27.60 -2.22 7.62
C HIS A 405 -27.24 -0.72 7.54
N LEU A 406 -25.95 -0.37 7.48
CA LEU A 406 -25.46 1.01 7.34
C LEU A 406 -25.10 1.38 5.90
N MET A 407 -25.12 0.41 4.96
CA MET A 407 -24.73 0.66 3.56
C MET A 407 -25.70 1.56 2.80
N LYS A 408 -26.89 1.80 3.37
CA LYS A 408 -27.85 2.82 2.96
C LYS A 408 -28.38 3.51 4.21
N HIS A 409 -27.94 4.74 4.45
CA HIS A 409 -28.18 5.45 5.70
C HIS A 409 -28.39 6.94 5.47
N ARG A 410 -29.24 7.57 6.27
CA ARG A 410 -29.43 9.02 6.32
C ARG A 410 -29.39 9.47 7.76
N GLY A 411 -28.46 10.36 8.09
CA GLY A 411 -28.21 10.76 9.48
C GLY A 411 -27.71 12.18 9.61
N ARG A 412 -27.87 12.73 10.82
CA ARG A 412 -27.39 14.07 11.18
C ARG A 412 -25.87 14.06 11.33
N ALA A 413 -25.20 15.07 10.78
CA ALA A 413 -23.76 15.25 10.92
C ALA A 413 -23.38 15.68 12.34
N VAL A 414 -22.36 15.03 12.89
CA VAL A 414 -21.60 15.47 14.07
C VAL A 414 -20.17 15.71 13.63
N VAL A 415 -19.75 16.97 13.66
CA VAL A 415 -18.57 17.48 12.97
C VAL A 415 -17.41 17.70 13.94
N PHE A 416 -16.26 17.21 13.53
CA PHE A 416 -14.96 17.45 14.13
C PHE A 416 -14.10 18.20 13.12
N GLU A 417 -13.77 19.45 13.45
CA GLU A 417 -13.02 20.36 12.57
C GLU A 417 -11.58 19.87 12.30
N ASP A 418 -10.97 19.16 13.23
CA ASP A 418 -9.67 18.53 13.09
C ASP A 418 -9.51 17.36 14.08
N ILE A 419 -8.33 16.72 14.05
CA ILE A 419 -8.04 15.56 14.90
C ILE A 419 -8.02 15.88 16.41
N ASP A 420 -7.66 17.11 16.79
CA ASP A 420 -7.57 17.51 18.19
C ASP A 420 -8.98 17.82 18.72
N HIS A 421 -9.83 18.47 17.91
CA HIS A 421 -11.24 18.67 18.18
C HIS A 421 -11.99 17.33 18.37
N TYR A 422 -11.72 16.33 17.52
CA TYR A 422 -12.25 14.98 17.71
C TYR A 422 -11.86 14.38 19.08
N LYS A 423 -10.56 14.41 19.42
CA LYS A 423 -10.08 13.85 20.70
C LYS A 423 -10.65 14.57 21.91
N ALA A 424 -10.85 15.89 21.81
CA ALA A 424 -11.41 16.69 22.90
C ALA A 424 -12.88 16.39 23.18
N ARG A 425 -13.68 16.07 22.14
CA ARG A 425 -15.15 15.91 22.28
C ARG A 425 -15.66 14.48 22.32
N ILE A 426 -14.98 13.51 21.71
CA ILE A 426 -15.59 12.18 21.49
C ILE A 426 -15.93 11.43 22.80
N ALA A 427 -15.21 11.72 23.88
CA ALA A 427 -15.43 11.13 25.19
C ALA A 427 -16.36 11.97 26.09
N ASP A 428 -16.80 13.13 25.62
CA ASP A 428 -17.74 13.99 26.34
C ASP A 428 -19.13 13.36 26.36
N GLU A 429 -19.66 13.14 27.56
CA GLU A 429 -20.99 12.54 27.74
C GLU A 429 -22.10 13.50 27.29
N ASP A 430 -21.85 14.81 27.29
CA ASP A 430 -22.79 15.85 26.86
C ASP A 430 -22.78 16.07 25.33
N LEU A 431 -21.88 15.43 24.58
CA LEU A 431 -21.83 15.51 23.12
C LEU A 431 -23.17 15.07 22.51
N ASP A 432 -23.88 15.94 21.79
CA ASP A 432 -25.15 15.58 21.13
C ASP A 432 -24.95 14.64 19.94
N ILE A 433 -24.85 13.34 20.24
CA ILE A 433 -24.64 12.24 19.29
C ILE A 433 -25.39 10.98 19.73
N ASP A 434 -25.98 10.30 18.75
CA ASP A 434 -26.55 8.95 18.86
C ASP A 434 -26.09 8.05 17.70
N GLU A 435 -26.48 6.79 17.72
CA GLU A 435 -26.12 5.77 16.74
C GLU A 435 -26.61 6.03 15.30
N SER A 436 -27.59 6.92 15.12
CA SER A 436 -28.11 7.30 13.81
C SER A 436 -27.32 8.45 13.18
N CYS A 437 -26.47 9.12 13.95
CA CYS A 437 -25.66 10.22 13.49
C CYS A 437 -24.53 9.76 12.55
N VAL A 438 -24.04 10.71 11.74
CA VAL A 438 -22.90 10.56 10.84
C VAL A 438 -21.73 11.35 11.42
N MET A 439 -20.66 10.67 11.80
CA MET A 439 -19.45 11.35 12.31
C MET A 439 -18.63 11.89 11.13
N VAL A 440 -18.28 13.17 11.15
CA VAL A 440 -17.55 13.84 10.07
C VAL A 440 -16.27 14.46 10.62
N LEU A 441 -15.12 14.06 10.08
CA LEU A 441 -13.80 14.59 10.46
C LEU A 441 -13.14 15.28 9.26
N LYS A 442 -12.75 16.53 9.46
CA LYS A 442 -12.12 17.39 8.45
C LYS A 442 -10.61 17.53 8.69
N ASN A 443 -9.93 18.16 7.73
CA ASN A 443 -8.53 18.58 7.83
C ASN A 443 -7.59 17.41 8.16
N CYS A 444 -7.92 16.22 7.66
CA CYS A 444 -7.12 15.01 7.83
C CYS A 444 -6.63 14.45 6.49
N GLY A 445 -6.78 15.22 5.40
CA GLY A 445 -6.28 14.92 4.07
C GLY A 445 -4.77 15.12 3.88
N PRO A 446 -4.26 15.01 2.64
CA PRO A 446 -2.86 15.26 2.32
C PRO A 446 -2.35 16.59 2.87
N LYS A 447 -2.96 17.73 2.53
CA LYS A 447 -2.50 19.05 3.02
C LYS A 447 -3.01 19.35 4.42
N GLY A 448 -4.18 18.84 4.79
CA GLY A 448 -4.83 19.15 6.06
C GLY A 448 -4.11 18.62 7.30
N TYR A 449 -3.77 17.32 7.32
CA TYR A 449 -3.29 16.71 8.57
C TYR A 449 -1.95 17.28 9.08
N PRO A 450 -0.89 17.45 8.26
CA PRO A 450 -0.62 17.01 6.88
C PRO A 450 -0.12 15.56 6.76
N GLY A 451 -0.16 15.00 5.54
CA GLY A 451 0.30 13.64 5.24
C GLY A 451 -0.81 12.59 5.22
N MET A 452 -2.08 12.99 5.32
CA MET A 452 -3.24 12.10 5.23
C MET A 452 -3.18 10.93 6.23
N ALA A 453 -3.29 11.18 7.53
CA ALA A 453 -3.09 10.15 8.55
C ALA A 453 -4.19 9.06 8.57
N GLU A 454 -3.92 7.95 9.25
CA GLU A 454 -4.86 6.83 9.43
C GLU A 454 -5.81 7.09 10.61
N VAL A 455 -6.62 8.14 10.49
CA VAL A 455 -7.54 8.61 11.56
C VAL A 455 -9.02 8.55 11.16
N GLY A 456 -9.34 8.08 9.95
CA GLY A 456 -10.71 8.01 9.45
C GLY A 456 -11.58 6.99 10.19
N ASN A 457 -10.99 5.92 10.75
CA ASN A 457 -11.67 4.95 11.60
C ASN A 457 -11.87 5.48 13.04
N MET A 458 -12.57 6.61 13.15
CA MET A 458 -12.92 7.22 14.44
C MET A 458 -13.54 6.19 15.40
N GLY A 459 -13.05 6.18 16.64
CA GLY A 459 -13.65 5.40 17.73
C GLY A 459 -15.00 5.99 18.10
N LEU A 460 -15.93 5.14 18.52
CA LEU A 460 -17.29 5.59 18.79
C LEU A 460 -17.39 6.29 20.15
N PRO A 461 -18.42 7.13 20.37
CA PRO A 461 -18.66 7.71 21.68
C PRO A 461 -18.86 6.60 22.73
N PRO A 462 -18.25 6.68 23.93
CA PRO A 462 -18.40 5.67 24.98
C PRO A 462 -19.86 5.34 25.30
N LYS A 463 -20.74 6.35 25.31
CA LYS A 463 -22.18 6.16 25.53
C LYS A 463 -22.90 5.36 24.44
N VAL A 464 -22.40 5.36 23.21
CA VAL A 464 -22.92 4.52 22.11
C VAL A 464 -22.40 3.08 22.28
N LEU A 465 -21.12 2.92 22.58
CA LEU A 465 -20.50 1.60 22.82
C LEU A 465 -21.19 0.86 23.98
N ARG A 466 -21.54 1.55 25.06
CA ARG A 466 -22.27 0.96 26.21
C ARG A 466 -23.67 0.42 25.85
N LYS A 467 -24.24 0.80 24.71
CA LYS A 467 -25.48 0.19 24.17
C LYS A 467 -25.24 -1.11 23.40
N GLY A 468 -23.98 -1.56 23.29
CA GLY A 468 -23.58 -2.71 22.47
C GLY A 468 -23.42 -2.40 20.98
N ILE A 469 -23.51 -1.12 20.59
CA ILE A 469 -23.38 -0.68 19.20
C ILE A 469 -21.90 -0.54 18.86
N LYS A 470 -21.46 -1.22 17.79
CA LYS A 470 -20.04 -1.33 17.40
C LYS A 470 -19.71 -0.64 16.09
N ASP A 471 -20.70 -0.07 15.40
CA ASP A 471 -20.52 0.59 14.11
C ASP A 471 -21.45 1.79 13.94
N MET A 472 -20.93 2.82 13.28
CA MET A 472 -21.61 4.05 12.86
C MET A 472 -20.96 4.54 11.56
N ILE A 473 -21.72 5.32 10.76
CA ILE A 473 -21.16 5.99 9.59
C ILE A 473 -20.12 7.02 10.03
N ARG A 474 -18.94 6.95 9.42
CA ARG A 474 -17.83 7.87 9.63
C ARG A 474 -17.29 8.36 8.30
N ILE A 475 -17.14 9.67 8.13
CA ILE A 475 -16.69 10.31 6.89
C ILE A 475 -15.48 11.18 7.19
N SER A 476 -14.43 11.07 6.37
CA SER A 476 -13.30 11.99 6.43
C SER A 476 -12.56 12.12 5.10
N ASP A 477 -11.74 13.15 4.99
CA ASP A 477 -10.69 13.27 3.98
C ASP A 477 -9.42 12.47 4.35
N ALA A 478 -9.46 11.68 5.44
CA ALA A 478 -8.35 10.88 5.94
C ALA A 478 -8.20 9.52 5.25
N ARG A 479 -7.19 8.76 5.70
CA ARG A 479 -7.07 7.32 5.47
C ARG A 479 -7.53 6.54 6.71
N MET A 480 -7.54 5.23 6.60
CA MET A 480 -7.59 4.32 7.77
C MET A 480 -6.53 3.24 7.60
N SER A 481 -6.18 2.58 8.70
CA SER A 481 -5.36 1.38 8.62
C SER A 481 -6.08 0.30 7.82
N GLY A 482 -5.36 -0.45 6.98
CA GLY A 482 -5.94 -1.62 6.31
C GLY A 482 -6.53 -2.65 7.30
N THR A 483 -6.07 -2.61 8.54
CA THR A 483 -6.48 -3.44 9.68
C THR A 483 -7.78 -3.00 10.35
N ALA A 484 -8.35 -1.86 9.94
CA ALA A 484 -9.59 -1.32 10.47
C ALA A 484 -10.84 -1.95 9.83
N TYR A 485 -11.95 -1.81 10.55
CA TYR A 485 -13.29 -2.26 10.19
C TYR A 485 -14.33 -1.16 10.49
N GLY A 486 -15.57 -1.40 10.06
CA GLY A 486 -16.71 -0.52 10.21
C GLY A 486 -17.08 0.20 8.92
N THR A 487 -18.23 0.87 8.95
CA THR A 487 -18.82 1.56 7.79
C THR A 487 -18.21 2.95 7.64
N VAL A 488 -16.98 2.99 7.13
CA VAL A 488 -16.13 4.19 7.07
C VAL A 488 -15.90 4.63 5.62
N ILE A 489 -16.19 5.90 5.34
CA ILE A 489 -15.95 6.60 4.08
C ILE A 489 -14.68 7.44 4.23
N LEU A 490 -13.76 7.24 3.30
CA LEU A 490 -12.39 7.74 3.36
C LEU A 490 -12.03 8.49 2.08
N HIS A 491 -10.90 9.19 2.11
CA HIS A 491 -10.31 9.81 0.93
C HIS A 491 -11.28 10.78 0.24
N THR A 492 -12.18 11.39 1.02
CA THR A 492 -13.14 12.36 0.50
C THR A 492 -12.39 13.47 -0.21
N THR A 493 -12.65 13.60 -1.51
CA THR A 493 -11.89 14.49 -2.38
C THR A 493 -12.82 15.45 -3.14
N PRO A 494 -12.47 16.74 -3.26
CA PRO A 494 -11.31 17.42 -2.65
C PRO A 494 -11.32 17.41 -1.12
N GLU A 495 -10.14 17.39 -0.50
CA GLU A 495 -10.01 17.43 0.96
C GLU A 495 -10.50 18.77 1.53
N ALA A 496 -10.82 18.82 2.82
CA ALA A 496 -11.32 20.04 3.45
C ALA A 496 -10.28 21.18 3.41
N ALA A 497 -9.00 20.86 3.54
CA ALA A 497 -7.90 21.84 3.57
C ALA A 497 -7.66 22.57 2.23
N VAL A 498 -8.27 22.11 1.14
CA VAL A 498 -8.22 22.78 -0.18
C VAL A 498 -9.58 23.32 -0.61
N GLY A 499 -10.54 23.42 0.31
CA GLY A 499 -11.86 23.97 0.05
C GLY A 499 -12.82 22.97 -0.61
N GLY A 500 -12.62 21.67 -0.40
CA GLY A 500 -13.60 20.67 -0.80
C GLY A 500 -14.92 20.80 -0.02
N PRO A 501 -16.05 20.30 -0.56
CA PRO A 501 -17.36 20.41 0.09
C PRO A 501 -17.42 19.89 1.54
N LEU A 502 -16.57 18.92 1.89
CA LEU A 502 -16.40 18.44 3.26
C LEU A 502 -16.08 19.57 4.26
N ALA A 503 -15.35 20.60 3.85
CA ALA A 503 -15.02 21.75 4.69
C ALA A 503 -16.27 22.54 5.16
N ALA A 504 -17.32 22.52 4.34
CA ALA A 504 -18.54 23.30 4.52
C ALA A 504 -19.61 22.60 5.39
N VAL A 505 -19.39 21.33 5.76
CA VAL A 505 -20.33 20.58 6.61
C VAL A 505 -20.40 21.20 8.00
N ARG A 506 -21.60 21.33 8.57
CA ARG A 506 -21.86 21.84 9.92
C ARG A 506 -22.62 20.80 10.74
N ASP A 507 -22.49 20.89 12.07
CA ASP A 507 -23.33 20.13 12.99
C ASP A 507 -24.81 20.34 12.64
N GLY A 508 -25.58 19.25 12.56
CA GLY A 508 -27.01 19.31 12.23
C GLY A 508 -27.36 19.02 10.77
N ASP A 509 -26.43 19.18 9.82
CA ASP A 509 -26.71 18.90 8.41
C ASP A 509 -27.08 17.42 8.21
N MET A 510 -27.99 17.13 7.28
CA MET A 510 -28.33 15.75 6.94
C MET A 510 -27.38 15.21 5.86
N ILE A 511 -26.88 14.00 6.05
CA ILE A 511 -26.01 13.31 5.09
C ILE A 511 -26.66 12.00 4.69
N GLU A 512 -26.70 11.76 3.38
CA GLU A 512 -27.21 10.52 2.78
C GLU A 512 -26.05 9.72 2.18
N VAL A 513 -25.95 8.46 2.62
CA VAL A 513 -25.03 7.46 2.09
C VAL A 513 -25.87 6.39 1.41
N ASP A 514 -25.59 6.12 0.13
CA ASP A 514 -26.15 4.98 -0.59
C ASP A 514 -25.03 4.30 -1.37
N VAL A 515 -24.47 3.23 -0.79
CA VAL A 515 -23.34 2.52 -1.40
C VAL A 515 -23.78 1.81 -2.67
N GLU A 516 -25.00 1.27 -2.74
CA GLU A 516 -25.49 0.60 -3.95
C GLU A 516 -25.57 1.57 -5.14
N ALA A 517 -26.12 2.77 -4.88
CA ALA A 517 -26.22 3.85 -5.86
C ALA A 517 -24.90 4.63 -6.07
N ARG A 518 -23.83 4.30 -5.33
CA ARG A 518 -22.55 5.03 -5.32
C ARG A 518 -22.70 6.52 -5.00
N ARG A 519 -23.63 6.84 -4.10
CA ARG A 519 -24.01 8.21 -3.78
C ARG A 519 -23.57 8.61 -2.36
N LEU A 520 -22.97 9.79 -2.27
CA LEU A 520 -22.65 10.47 -1.02
C LEU A 520 -23.11 11.92 -1.11
N HIS A 521 -24.12 12.29 -0.32
CA HIS A 521 -24.82 13.56 -0.47
C HIS A 521 -24.94 14.33 0.83
N LEU A 522 -24.65 15.63 0.77
CA LEU A 522 -24.95 16.61 1.80
C LEU A 522 -26.29 17.28 1.45
N ASP A 523 -27.30 17.12 2.29
CA ASP A 523 -28.66 17.60 2.06
C ASP A 523 -28.80 19.07 2.49
N VAL A 524 -28.17 19.93 1.69
CA VAL A 524 -28.28 21.40 1.72
C VAL A 524 -28.45 21.89 0.28
N SER A 525 -29.05 23.07 0.10
CA SER A 525 -29.17 23.62 -1.26
C SER A 525 -27.80 24.01 -1.83
N ASP A 526 -27.70 24.02 -3.16
CA ASP A 526 -26.48 24.41 -3.86
C ASP A 526 -26.07 25.86 -3.51
N GLU A 527 -27.04 26.75 -3.27
CA GLU A 527 -26.80 28.13 -2.84
C GLU A 527 -26.17 28.20 -1.45
N GLU A 528 -26.70 27.44 -0.48
CA GLU A 528 -26.13 27.39 0.87
C GLU A 528 -24.71 26.81 0.83
N LEU A 529 -24.50 25.71 0.10
CA LEU A 529 -23.16 25.10 -0.04
C LEU A 529 -22.16 26.09 -0.66
N ALA A 530 -22.55 26.78 -1.73
CA ALA A 530 -21.71 27.79 -2.37
C ALA A 530 -21.38 28.96 -1.42
N GLN A 531 -22.36 29.46 -0.66
CA GLN A 531 -22.13 30.52 0.34
C GLN A 531 -21.16 30.09 1.43
N ARG A 532 -21.29 28.86 1.94
CA ARG A 532 -20.38 28.31 2.96
C ARG A 532 -18.95 28.19 2.42
N LEU A 533 -18.78 27.74 1.18
CA LEU A 533 -17.47 27.61 0.54
C LEU A 533 -16.83 28.98 0.24
N LEU A 534 -17.63 30.01 -0.10
CA LEU A 534 -17.12 31.38 -0.25
C LEU A 534 -16.58 31.97 1.06
N ALA A 535 -17.14 31.57 2.19
CA ALA A 535 -16.69 31.99 3.52
C ALA A 535 -15.51 31.16 4.07
N TRP A 536 -15.11 30.10 3.37
CA TRP A 536 -14.02 29.22 3.82
C TRP A 536 -12.64 29.86 3.56
N ALA A 537 -11.73 29.66 4.51
CA ALA A 537 -10.35 30.11 4.40
C ALA A 537 -9.38 28.94 4.67
N PRO A 538 -8.32 28.76 3.86
CA PRO A 538 -7.32 27.74 4.09
C PRO A 538 -6.47 28.06 5.33
N ALA A 539 -5.98 27.01 5.99
CA ALA A 539 -4.95 27.15 7.01
C ALA A 539 -3.65 27.72 6.42
N CYS A 540 -2.84 28.38 7.26
CA CYS A 540 -1.55 28.90 6.81
C CYS A 540 -0.61 27.76 6.40
N PRO A 541 -0.02 27.80 5.20
CA PRO A 541 0.90 26.76 4.75
C PRO A 541 2.17 26.75 5.61
N PRO A 542 2.88 25.61 5.72
CA PRO A 542 4.19 25.56 6.35
C PRO A 542 5.16 26.57 5.71
N GLN A 543 6.04 27.16 6.51
CA GLN A 543 6.94 28.23 6.05
C GLN A 543 8.15 27.70 5.25
N SER A 544 8.69 26.54 5.60
CA SER A 544 9.92 25.99 5.00
C SER A 544 10.03 24.46 5.14
N GLY A 545 11.15 23.89 4.69
CA GLY A 545 11.49 22.46 4.84
C GLY A 545 10.65 21.52 3.97
N TYR A 546 10.75 20.22 4.24
CA TYR A 546 9.98 19.20 3.50
C TYR A 546 8.46 19.40 3.62
N ALA A 547 7.97 19.88 4.76
CA ALA A 547 6.56 20.20 4.94
C ALA A 547 6.06 21.25 3.93
N ARG A 548 6.88 22.27 3.62
CA ARG A 548 6.56 23.26 2.58
C ARG A 548 6.49 22.63 1.20
N LEU A 549 7.48 21.79 0.85
CA LEU A 549 7.51 21.07 -0.42
C LEU A 549 6.26 20.19 -0.58
N PHE A 550 5.98 19.38 0.45
CA PHE A 550 4.82 18.49 0.47
C PHE A 550 3.51 19.27 0.29
N HIS A 551 3.28 20.30 1.10
CA HIS A 551 2.08 21.13 1.00
C HIS A 551 1.91 21.77 -0.40
N SER A 552 3.01 22.20 -1.02
CA SER A 552 2.96 22.91 -2.30
C SER A 552 2.63 21.97 -3.47
N HIS A 553 3.14 20.73 -3.43
CA HIS A 553 3.16 19.84 -4.60
C HIS A 553 2.30 18.59 -4.48
N VAL A 554 1.82 18.23 -3.29
CA VAL A 554 0.97 17.03 -3.13
C VAL A 554 -0.39 17.23 -3.80
N GLU A 555 -0.81 16.23 -4.57
CA GLU A 555 -2.13 16.14 -5.19
C GLU A 555 -3.15 15.43 -4.28
N GLY A 556 -4.40 15.33 -4.76
CA GLY A 556 -5.48 14.66 -4.05
C GLY A 556 -5.31 13.13 -3.99
N ALA A 557 -6.08 12.50 -3.09
CA ALA A 557 -6.06 11.05 -2.94
C ALA A 557 -6.67 10.31 -4.17
N ASP A 558 -7.54 10.99 -4.91
CA ASP A 558 -8.15 10.57 -6.17
C ASP A 558 -7.15 10.35 -7.31
N THR A 559 -5.97 10.98 -7.24
CA THR A 559 -4.86 10.75 -8.18
C THR A 559 -3.66 10.04 -7.53
N GLY A 560 -3.83 9.53 -6.31
CA GLY A 560 -2.82 8.78 -5.58
C GLY A 560 -1.90 9.61 -4.68
N ALA A 561 -2.21 10.89 -4.45
CA ALA A 561 -1.51 11.81 -3.55
C ALA A 561 0.02 11.86 -3.79
N ASP A 562 0.43 11.82 -5.05
CA ASP A 562 1.81 12.00 -5.45
C ASP A 562 2.19 13.49 -5.52
N PHE A 563 3.47 13.78 -5.74
CA PHE A 563 3.88 15.13 -6.13
C PHE A 563 3.65 15.35 -7.62
N ASP A 564 3.04 16.49 -7.96
CA ASP A 564 2.77 16.91 -9.34
C ASP A 564 3.99 16.76 -10.27
N PHE A 565 5.17 17.21 -9.80
CA PHE A 565 6.43 17.21 -10.55
C PHE A 565 7.14 15.84 -10.60
N LEU A 566 6.69 14.86 -9.82
CA LEU A 566 7.26 13.51 -9.83
C LEU A 566 6.48 12.51 -10.69
N LYS A 567 5.28 12.87 -11.19
CA LYS A 567 4.51 12.00 -12.08
C LYS A 567 5.26 11.69 -13.38
N GLY A 568 4.93 10.56 -14.00
CA GLY A 568 5.55 10.10 -15.24
C GLY A 568 6.93 9.45 -15.07
N LYS A 569 7.51 9.10 -16.22
CA LYS A 569 8.78 8.39 -16.35
C LYS A 569 9.86 9.32 -16.88
N ARG A 570 11.03 9.33 -16.23
CA ARG A 570 12.22 10.13 -16.60
C ARG A 570 13.35 9.29 -17.18
N GLY A 571 13.24 7.97 -17.08
CA GLY A 571 14.13 7.02 -17.73
C GLY A 571 15.48 6.84 -17.03
N LYS A 572 16.35 6.07 -17.70
CA LYS A 572 17.63 5.56 -17.19
C LYS A 572 18.86 6.17 -17.87
N ALA A 573 18.69 7.31 -18.53
CA ALA A 573 19.79 8.00 -19.21
C ALA A 573 20.93 8.26 -18.22
N VAL A 574 22.15 7.95 -18.65
CA VAL A 574 23.35 8.18 -17.83
C VAL A 574 23.56 9.69 -17.70
N PRO A 575 23.66 10.23 -16.46
CA PRO A 575 23.96 11.65 -16.26
C PRO A 575 25.32 12.02 -16.85
N ARG A 576 25.60 13.33 -16.93
CA ARG A 576 26.93 13.82 -17.31
C ARG A 576 27.98 13.26 -16.36
N ASP A 577 29.21 13.13 -16.88
CA ASP A 577 30.35 12.80 -16.06
C ASP A 577 30.57 13.88 -14.98
N SER A 578 31.16 13.45 -13.88
CA SER A 578 31.41 14.27 -12.69
C SER A 578 32.69 15.10 -12.77
N HIS A 579 33.62 14.79 -13.68
CA HIS A 579 34.96 15.39 -13.79
C HIS A 579 35.48 15.53 -15.23
#